data_AF-A0A0F9H7J2-F1
#
_entry.id   AF-A0A0F9H7J2-F1
#
_cell.length_a   1.000
_cell.length_b   1.000
_cell.length_c   1.000
_cell.angle_alpha   90.00
_cell.angle_beta   90.00
_cell.angle_gamma   90.00
#
_symmetry.space_group_name_H-M   'P 1'
#
loop_
_entity.id
_entity.type
_entity.pdbx_description
1 polymer ?
#
loop_
_entity_poly.entity_id
_entity_poly.type
_entity_poly.pdbx_seq_one_letter_code
_entity_poly.pdbx_strand_id
1 'polypeptide(L)' 'MPGVVNVSQGAWYDPNEQGVDIGGCANVLTDDAHSPSGTHHMNSALVQVEPAEEVVP' A
#
# COMPACT_ATOMS: atom_id res chain seq x y z
N MET A 1 6.92 -9.94 13.71
CA MET A 1 6.57 -11.38 13.64
C MET A 1 6.96 -11.89 12.26
N PRO A 2 7.49 -13.12 12.11
CA PRO A 2 7.76 -13.68 10.78
C PRO A 2 6.48 -13.73 9.92
N GLY A 3 6.60 -13.42 8.63
CA GLY A 3 5.46 -13.36 7.71
C GLY A 3 4.59 -12.11 7.83
N VAL A 4 5.01 -11.10 8.63
CA VAL A 4 4.27 -9.84 8.81
C VAL A 4 5.19 -8.66 8.53
N VAL A 5 4.74 -7.75 7.67
CA VAL A 5 5.33 -6.43 7.44
C VAL A 5 4.43 -5.37 8.05
N ASN A 6 5.04 -4.29 8.57
CA ASN A 6 4.33 -3.09 8.98
C ASN A 6 4.70 -1.97 8.02
N VAL A 7 3.69 -1.39 7.37
CA VAL A 7 3.80 -0.12 6.65
C VAL A 7 2.91 0.87 7.39
N SER A 8 3.50 1.95 7.89
CA SER A 8 2.78 2.94 8.68
C SER A 8 1.87 3.79 7.79
N GLN A 9 0.68 4.12 8.31
CA GLN A 9 -0.26 5.01 7.65
C GLN A 9 0.27 6.46 7.64
N GLY A 10 -0.21 7.27 6.68
CA GLY A 10 -0.09 8.72 6.71
C GLY A 10 0.95 9.31 5.77
N ALA A 11 1.72 8.45 5.08
CA ALA A 11 2.55 8.87 3.97
C ALA A 11 1.69 9.50 2.85
N TRP A 12 2.25 10.52 2.20
CA TRP A 12 1.60 11.18 1.07
C TRP A 12 1.62 10.27 -0.14
N TYR A 13 0.50 10.23 -0.88
CA TYR A 13 0.45 9.60 -2.18
C TYR A 13 1.16 10.50 -3.20
N ASP A 14 2.21 9.98 -3.84
CA ASP A 14 3.04 10.67 -4.80
C ASP A 14 3.38 9.71 -5.95
N PRO A 15 2.48 9.54 -6.94
CA PRO A 15 2.71 8.63 -8.06
C PRO A 15 3.66 9.25 -9.08
N ASN A 16 4.62 8.46 -9.56
CA ASN A 16 5.46 8.83 -10.70
C ASN A 16 4.68 8.73 -12.03
N GLU A 17 5.33 9.04 -13.15
CA GLU A 17 4.71 9.01 -14.50
C GLU A 17 4.15 7.63 -14.91
N GLN A 18 4.62 6.55 -14.27
CA GLN A 18 4.17 5.18 -14.52
C GLN A 18 3.04 4.76 -13.56
N GLY A 19 2.63 5.63 -12.64
CA GLY A 19 1.59 5.37 -11.65
C GLY A 19 2.07 4.60 -10.42
N VAL A 20 3.38 4.43 -10.23
CA VAL A 20 3.95 3.82 -9.03
C VAL A 20 4.08 4.90 -7.95
N ASP A 21 3.52 4.63 -6.77
CA ASP A 21 3.63 5.53 -5.62
C ASP A 21 5.05 5.51 -5.03
N ILE A 22 5.77 6.62 -5.16
CA ILE A 22 7.10 6.83 -4.58
C ILE A 22 7.01 7.48 -3.18
N GLY A 23 5.83 7.93 -2.78
CA GLY A 23 5.58 8.54 -1.46
C GLY A 23 5.38 7.53 -0.34
N GLY A 24 5.02 6.29 -0.66
CA GLY A 24 4.89 5.18 0.30
C GLY A 24 3.56 5.13 1.06
N CYS A 25 2.48 5.61 0.45
CA CYS A 25 1.12 5.55 0.97
C CYS A 25 0.64 4.10 1.07
N ALA A 26 0.57 3.56 2.29
CA ALA A 26 0.17 2.17 2.54
C ALA A 26 -1.18 1.77 1.92
N ASN A 27 -2.11 2.72 1.76
CA ASN A 27 -3.46 2.46 1.24
C ASN A 27 -3.47 2.06 -0.24
N VAL A 28 -2.40 2.33 -1.02
CA VAL A 28 -2.31 1.86 -2.42
C VAL A 28 -2.23 0.33 -2.53
N LEU A 29 -1.92 -0.35 -1.42
CA LEU A 29 -1.83 -1.80 -1.33
C LEU A 29 -3.13 -2.45 -0.79
N THR A 30 -4.16 -1.66 -0.50
CA THR A 30 -5.45 -2.16 0.03
C THR A 30 -6.52 -2.13 -1.06
N ASP A 31 -7.42 -3.11 -1.05
CA ASP A 31 -8.51 -3.20 -2.03
C ASP A 31 -9.60 -2.16 -1.71
N ASP A 32 -10.16 -1.54 -2.75
CA ASP A 32 -11.26 -0.59 -2.61
C ASP A 32 -12.60 -1.33 -2.58
N ALA A 33 -12.79 -2.13 -1.53
CA ALA A 33 -14.00 -2.89 -1.29
C ALA A 33 -14.58 -2.62 0.10
N HIS A 34 -15.89 -2.83 0.22
CA HIS A 34 -16.67 -2.50 1.41
C HIS A 34 -17.51 -3.70 1.82
N SER A 35 -17.77 -3.82 3.12
CA SER A 35 -18.74 -4.79 3.62
C SER A 35 -20.16 -4.44 3.14
N PRO A 36 -21.12 -5.38 3.17
CA PRO A 36 -22.53 -5.08 2.89
C PRO A 36 -23.12 -3.97 3.77
N SER A 37 -22.52 -3.69 4.93
CA SER A 37 -22.90 -2.61 5.84
C SER A 37 -22.14 -1.30 5.61
N GLY A 38 -21.28 -1.23 4.58
CA GLY A 38 -20.61 0.00 4.13
C GLY A 38 -19.25 0.29 4.80
N THR A 39 -18.64 -0.66 5.49
CA THR A 39 -17.34 -0.46 6.18
C THR A 39 -16.16 -0.88 5.31
N HIS A 40 -15.06 -0.12 5.35
CA HIS A 40 -13.82 -0.43 4.63
C HIS A 40 -12.90 -1.35 5.43
N HIS A 41 -12.07 -2.13 4.73
CA HIS A 41 -11.17 -3.13 5.29
C HIS A 41 -9.70 -2.68 5.15
N MET A 42 -9.36 -1.54 5.75
CA MET A 42 -8.06 -0.86 5.59
C MET A 42 -6.83 -1.63 6.09
N ASN A 43 -7.01 -2.77 6.77
CA ASN A 43 -5.94 -3.55 7.39
C ASN A 43 -5.90 -4.99 6.85
N SER A 44 -6.67 -5.29 5.82
CA SER A 44 -6.84 -6.62 5.25
C SER A 44 -6.20 -6.67 3.87
N ALA A 45 -4.90 -6.98 3.83
CA ALA A 45 -4.13 -7.12 2.59
C ALA A 45 -3.10 -8.26 2.72
N LEU A 46 -2.82 -8.92 1.60
CA LEU A 46 -1.65 -9.78 1.44
C LEU A 46 -0.72 -9.11 0.45
N VAL A 47 0.56 -9.04 0.82
CA VAL A 47 1.59 -8.36 0.01
C VAL A 47 2.79 -9.26 -0.14
N GLN A 48 3.54 -9.03 -1.21
CA GLN A 48 4.89 -9.55 -1.42
C GLN A 48 5.88 -8.40 -1.23
N VAL A 49 7.05 -8.70 -0.68
CA VAL A 49 8.12 -7.71 -0.51
C VAL A 49 9.37 -8.20 -1.21
N GLU A 50 10.01 -7.32 -1.96
CA GLU A 50 11.29 -7.53 -2.62
C GLU A 50 12.18 -6.29 -2.44
N PRO A 51 13.52 -6.42 -2.55
CA PRO A 51 14.40 -5.27 -2.60
C PRO A 51 13.98 -4.36 -3.76
N ALA A 52 13.87 -3.06 -3.49
CA ALA A 52 13.57 -2.10 -4.55
C ALA A 52 14.71 -2.12 -5.59
N GLU A 53 14.35 -2.28 -6.86
CA GLU A 53 15.21 -1.82 -7.95
C GLU A 53 15.31 -0.28 -7.88
N GLU A 54 16.32 0.33 -8.50
CA GLU A 54 16.52 1.78 -8.43
C GLU A 54 15.24 2.52 -8.83
N VAL A 55 14.61 3.17 -7.85
CA VAL A 55 13.37 3.92 -8.06
C VAL A 55 13.76 5.25 -8.70
N VAL A 56 13.66 5.32 -10.03
CA VAL A 56 13.86 6.56 -10.78
C VAL A 56 12.63 7.45 -10.55
N PRO A 57 12.82 8.66 -9.97
CA PRO A 57 11.73 9.61 -9.75
C PRO A 57 11.16 10.16 -11.06
#